data_AF-A0A9E0H6N4-F1
#
_entry.id   AF-A0A9E0H6N4-F1
#
_cell.length_a   1.000
_cell.length_b   1.000
_cell.length_c   1.000
_cell.angle_alpha   90.00
_cell.angle_beta   90.00
_cell.angle_gamma   90.00
#
_symmetry.space_group_name_H-M   'P 1'
#
loop_
_entity.id
_entity.type
_entity.pdbx_description
1 polymer ?
#
loop_
_entity_poly.entity_id
_entity_poly.type
_entity_poly.pdbx_seq_one_letter_code
_entity_poly.pdbx_strand_id
1 'polypeptide(L)'
;MDPSAPTPGPTNQSTTGKVVSTISNLIEEVPVASFAKFLKISAKRAFRLRIEPSEVLRSERYALAHANPPIVEPNLQAFLAWRRSVLFLVACALVPLTVIGLYNGATGRMPDAIRTVKLVPAIAEALFLVICWWQLRHWHHWRTQRRWLFWGWFLFLVTPFVVFIYPLRTILDELPKGGAGWAAKKDALMAMGFDDFKRMKDLVLMPFMFAMLAMLQLAPKAISLMPGLVRASMVVKLLFPGSSTPGWLIAMAAPMYALLAYVILIVPYQFTGDGMFMVGVLGVVTGQFFLARAGFRLARPMSEAEALRAIVRVRKIYLGTMVLAGVLIVVAIWGLVHMVKLRAADVILSILKFESNVLMLTLIGADLVVTNLDRARSNVAGADHIEEEAQLKIAAFVGLDAPPVPPPKH
;
A
#
# COMPACT_ATOMS: atom_id res chain seq x y z
N MET A 1 -22.79 78.14 15.40
CA MET A 1 -22.65 76.79 14.82
C MET A 1 -21.81 75.98 15.78
N ASP A 2 -22.39 74.95 16.36
CA ASP A 2 -21.86 74.21 17.51
C ASP A 2 -21.02 73.00 17.02
N PRO A 3 -19.72 72.91 17.34
CA PRO A 3 -18.82 71.88 16.82
C PRO A 3 -18.81 70.57 17.63
N SER A 4 -19.83 70.31 18.45
CA SER A 4 -19.83 69.22 19.46
C SER A 4 -20.74 68.03 19.13
N ALA A 5 -20.94 67.69 17.85
CA ALA A 5 -21.71 66.49 17.47
C ALA A 5 -20.81 65.25 17.33
N PRO A 6 -21.04 64.16 18.10
CA PRO A 6 -20.29 62.93 17.97
C PRO A 6 -20.64 62.19 16.66
N THR A 7 -19.62 61.85 15.89
CA THR A 7 -19.72 61.02 14.68
C THR A 7 -20.27 59.62 15.00
N PRO A 8 -21.22 59.09 14.21
CA PRO A 8 -21.76 57.74 14.40
C PRO A 8 -20.67 56.68 14.13
N GLY A 9 -20.46 55.80 15.11
CA GLY A 9 -19.49 54.71 15.03
C GLY A 9 -19.85 53.67 13.96
N PRO A 10 -18.84 53.00 13.37
CA PRO A 10 -19.05 52.02 12.31
C PRO A 10 -19.87 50.83 12.82
N THR A 11 -20.99 50.59 12.16
CA THR A 11 -21.90 49.47 12.41
C THR A 11 -21.17 48.16 12.10
N ASN A 12 -20.94 47.33 13.12
CA ASN A 12 -20.41 45.96 13.00
C ASN A 12 -21.41 45.07 12.23
N GLN A 13 -21.42 45.19 10.90
CA GLN A 13 -22.18 44.30 10.02
C GLN A 13 -21.42 42.97 9.88
N SER A 14 -21.89 41.97 10.63
CA SER A 14 -22.04 40.57 10.20
C SER A 14 -20.86 39.95 9.42
N THR A 15 -19.72 39.75 10.09
CA THR A 15 -18.60 38.94 9.59
C THR A 15 -18.96 37.45 9.45
N THR A 16 -20.03 37.01 10.10
CA THR A 16 -20.46 35.61 10.16
C THR A 16 -21.10 35.12 8.86
N GLY A 17 -21.75 36.01 8.08
CA GLY A 17 -22.40 35.63 6.81
C GLY A 17 -21.43 35.30 5.68
N LYS A 18 -20.29 36.00 5.59
CA LYS A 18 -19.29 35.79 4.53
C LYS A 18 -18.53 34.47 4.66
N VAL A 19 -18.37 33.94 5.88
CA VAL A 19 -17.65 32.67 6.10
C VAL A 19 -18.48 31.49 5.61
N VAL A 20 -19.80 31.50 5.81
CA VAL A 20 -20.68 30.39 5.38
C VAL A 20 -20.86 30.35 3.87
N SER A 21 -20.96 31.50 3.19
CA SER A 21 -21.01 31.54 1.72
C SER A 21 -19.67 31.14 1.07
N THR A 22 -18.54 31.43 1.72
CA THR A 22 -17.22 31.00 1.25
C THR A 22 -17.05 29.48 1.38
N ILE A 23 -17.63 28.86 2.42
CA ILE A 23 -17.59 27.40 2.61
C ILE A 23 -18.54 26.68 1.64
N SER A 24 -19.74 27.21 1.37
CA SER A 24 -20.62 26.64 0.33
C SER A 24 -19.96 26.71 -1.05
N ASN A 25 -19.33 27.83 -1.42
CA ASN A 25 -18.62 27.97 -2.69
C ASN A 25 -17.31 27.15 -2.77
N LEU A 26 -16.80 26.63 -1.65
CA LEU A 26 -15.65 25.70 -1.59
C LEU A 26 -16.07 24.23 -1.73
N ILE A 27 -17.35 23.93 -1.46
CA ILE A 27 -17.97 22.60 -1.67
C ILE A 27 -18.64 22.54 -3.04
N GLU A 28 -19.00 23.69 -3.61
CA GLU A 28 -19.53 23.85 -4.95
C GLU A 28 -18.46 23.46 -5.99
N GLU A 29 -18.61 22.23 -6.48
CA GLU A 29 -17.95 21.64 -7.64
C GLU A 29 -16.42 21.64 -7.59
N VAL A 30 -15.84 20.63 -6.92
CA VAL A 30 -14.65 20.00 -7.51
C VAL A 30 -15.14 19.42 -8.83
N PRO A 31 -14.85 20.02 -10.00
CA PRO A 31 -15.46 19.56 -11.24
C PRO A 31 -15.10 18.09 -11.39
N VAL A 32 -16.05 17.19 -11.67
CA VAL A 32 -15.75 15.76 -11.85
C VAL A 32 -14.60 15.56 -12.86
N ALA A 33 -14.52 16.45 -13.85
CA ALA A 33 -13.40 16.56 -14.79
C ALA A 33 -12.04 16.81 -14.12
N SER A 34 -11.97 17.63 -13.06
CA SER A 34 -10.77 17.85 -12.26
C SER A 34 -10.35 16.62 -11.47
N PHE A 35 -11.31 15.86 -10.92
CA PHE A 35 -11.03 14.62 -10.19
C PHE A 35 -10.48 13.56 -11.15
N ALA A 36 -11.13 13.33 -12.30
CA ALA A 36 -10.66 12.37 -13.29
C ALA A 36 -9.28 12.74 -13.85
N LYS A 37 -9.03 14.03 -14.10
CA LYS A 37 -7.71 14.54 -14.51
C LYS A 37 -6.66 14.29 -13.44
N PHE A 38 -6.97 14.57 -12.17
CA PHE A 38 -6.06 14.32 -11.05
C PHE A 38 -5.81 12.82 -10.88
N LEU A 39 -6.83 11.97 -10.94
CA LEU A 39 -6.72 10.52 -10.89
C LEU A 39 -5.83 9.97 -12.00
N LYS A 40 -5.98 10.45 -13.24
CA LYS A 40 -5.11 10.06 -14.36
C LYS A 40 -3.65 10.45 -14.13
N ILE A 41 -3.39 11.68 -13.65
CA ILE A 41 -2.05 12.15 -13.31
C ILE A 41 -1.46 11.31 -12.17
N SER A 42 -2.26 11.05 -11.13
CA SER A 42 -1.84 10.25 -9.98
C SER A 42 -1.52 8.82 -10.37
N ALA A 43 -2.36 8.18 -11.19
CA ALA A 43 -2.13 6.85 -11.75
C ALA A 43 -0.82 6.81 -12.54
N LYS A 44 -0.61 7.76 -13.47
CA LYS A 44 0.63 7.86 -14.24
C LYS A 44 1.85 7.95 -13.32
N ARG A 45 1.85 8.88 -12.35
CA ARG A 45 2.95 9.09 -11.40
C ARG A 45 3.20 7.85 -10.55
N ALA A 46 2.16 7.23 -10.02
CA ALA A 46 2.28 6.09 -9.13
C ALA A 46 2.97 4.91 -9.82
N PHE A 47 2.52 4.53 -11.03
CA PHE A 47 3.04 3.35 -11.76
C PHE A 47 4.37 3.61 -12.49
N ARG A 48 4.74 4.87 -12.67
CA ARG A 48 6.07 5.27 -13.16
C ARG A 48 7.10 5.05 -12.06
N LEU A 49 8.22 4.42 -12.39
CA LEU A 49 9.32 4.20 -11.43
C LEU A 49 10.21 5.43 -11.27
N ARG A 50 10.42 6.18 -12.37
CA ARG A 50 11.21 7.39 -12.36
C ARG A 50 10.32 8.56 -11.95
N ILE A 51 10.72 9.24 -10.89
CA ILE A 51 10.10 10.46 -10.41
C ILE A 51 10.77 11.62 -11.16
N GLU A 52 10.02 12.34 -11.99
CA GLU A 52 10.54 13.44 -12.79
C GLU A 52 10.10 14.80 -12.20
N PRO A 53 11.03 15.74 -11.93
CA PRO A 53 10.67 17.06 -11.38
C PRO A 53 9.73 17.87 -12.28
N SER A 54 9.76 17.62 -13.59
CA SER A 54 8.86 18.25 -14.56
C SER A 54 7.40 17.83 -14.39
N GLU A 55 7.12 16.72 -13.72
CA GLU A 55 5.76 16.26 -13.50
C GLU A 55 5.05 17.04 -12.38
N VAL A 56 5.77 17.74 -11.50
CA VAL A 56 5.19 18.49 -10.37
C VAL A 56 4.37 19.68 -10.88
N LEU A 57 3.11 19.78 -10.45
CA LEU A 57 2.23 20.87 -10.85
C LEU A 57 2.70 22.19 -10.23
N ARG A 58 2.48 23.32 -10.93
CA ARG A 58 2.84 24.65 -10.42
C ARG A 58 2.20 24.94 -9.05
N SER A 59 0.96 24.52 -8.84
CA SER A 59 0.25 24.66 -7.56
C SER A 59 0.87 23.80 -6.45
N GLU A 60 1.34 22.59 -6.77
CA GLU A 60 2.07 21.72 -5.83
C GLU A 60 3.42 22.34 -5.44
N ARG A 61 4.17 22.89 -6.40
CA ARG A 61 5.43 23.59 -6.14
C ARG A 61 5.21 24.82 -5.25
N TYR A 62 4.19 25.61 -5.55
CA TYR A 62 3.83 26.77 -4.74
C TYR A 62 3.51 26.38 -3.30
N ALA A 63 2.68 25.35 -3.09
CA ALA A 63 2.33 24.87 -1.75
C ALA A 63 3.54 24.35 -0.97
N LEU A 64 4.49 23.68 -1.64
CA LEU A 64 5.72 23.17 -1.01
C LEU A 64 6.73 24.28 -0.69
N ALA A 65 6.86 25.27 -1.56
CA ALA A 65 7.74 26.43 -1.33
C ALA A 65 7.26 27.30 -0.16
N HIS A 66 5.95 27.32 0.13
CA HIS A 66 5.35 28.03 1.26
C HIS A 66 5.08 27.14 2.49
N ALA A 67 5.50 25.87 2.46
CA ALA A 67 5.42 25.02 3.63
C ALA A 67 6.38 25.52 4.73
N ASN A 68 6.15 25.13 5.98
CA ASN A 68 7.07 25.41 7.08
C ASN A 68 7.70 24.10 7.59
N PRO A 69 9.00 23.84 7.33
CA PRO A 69 9.96 24.70 6.63
C PRO A 69 9.79 24.64 5.09
N PRO A 70 10.28 25.65 4.35
CA PRO A 70 10.06 25.77 2.90
C PRO A 70 10.85 24.72 2.12
N ILE A 71 10.16 23.99 1.25
CA ILE A 71 10.74 22.90 0.45
C ILE A 71 11.01 23.41 -0.96
N VAL A 72 12.24 23.86 -1.22
CA VAL A 72 12.64 24.45 -2.52
C VAL A 72 13.31 23.45 -3.46
N GLU A 73 13.84 22.34 -2.94
CA GLU A 73 14.60 21.36 -3.74
C GLU A 73 13.69 20.60 -4.73
N PRO A 74 13.93 20.70 -6.06
CA PRO A 74 13.03 20.13 -7.07
C PRO A 74 12.83 18.61 -6.96
N ASN A 75 13.88 17.87 -6.59
CA ASN A 75 13.81 16.42 -6.43
C ASN A 75 12.94 16.00 -5.24
N LEU A 76 13.06 16.72 -4.13
CA LEU A 76 12.22 16.51 -2.95
C LEU A 76 10.76 16.87 -3.23
N GLN A 77 10.52 17.97 -3.95
CA GLN A 77 9.16 18.32 -4.40
C GLN A 77 8.55 17.22 -5.27
N ALA A 78 9.34 16.66 -6.19
CA ALA A 78 8.92 15.57 -7.07
C ALA A 78 8.55 14.30 -6.28
N PHE A 79 9.37 13.94 -5.29
CA PHE A 79 9.09 12.82 -4.42
C PHE A 79 7.80 13.01 -3.61
N LEU A 80 7.59 14.19 -3.02
CA LEU A 80 6.38 14.46 -2.24
C LEU A 80 5.11 14.47 -3.12
N ALA A 81 5.22 14.98 -4.35
CA ALA A 81 4.12 14.93 -5.32
C ALA A 81 3.81 13.49 -5.78
N TRP A 82 4.84 12.65 -5.99
CA TRP A 82 4.68 11.22 -6.26
C TRP A 82 4.00 10.51 -5.08
N ARG A 83 4.47 10.77 -3.86
CA ARG A 83 3.92 10.21 -2.62
C ARG A 83 2.44 10.56 -2.42
N ARG A 84 2.08 11.84 -2.60
CA ARG A 84 0.68 12.30 -2.59
C ARG A 84 -0.17 11.56 -3.63
N SER A 85 0.38 11.35 -4.82
CA SER A 85 -0.31 10.65 -5.92
C SER A 85 -0.58 9.18 -5.59
N VAL A 86 0.41 8.47 -5.04
CA VAL A 86 0.24 7.07 -4.60
C VAL A 86 -0.78 6.99 -3.46
N LEU A 87 -0.67 7.87 -2.47
CA LEU A 87 -1.61 7.90 -1.34
C LEU A 87 -3.06 8.16 -1.79
N PHE A 88 -3.26 9.07 -2.74
CA PHE A 88 -4.58 9.34 -3.32
C PHE A 88 -5.18 8.11 -4.01
N LEU A 89 -4.39 7.40 -4.83
CA LEU A 89 -4.88 6.18 -5.48
C LEU A 89 -5.26 5.10 -4.48
N VAL A 90 -4.43 4.88 -3.46
CA VAL A 90 -4.75 3.90 -2.41
C VAL A 90 -6.00 4.32 -1.65
N ALA A 91 -6.15 5.60 -1.30
CA ALA A 91 -7.35 6.11 -0.65
C ALA A 91 -8.60 5.86 -1.50
N CYS A 92 -8.55 6.15 -2.81
CA CYS A 92 -9.65 5.87 -3.73
C CYS A 92 -9.97 4.36 -3.85
N ALA A 93 -8.96 3.51 -3.93
CA ALA A 93 -9.14 2.06 -4.03
C ALA A 93 -9.69 1.43 -2.74
N LEU A 94 -9.32 1.97 -1.58
CA LEU A 94 -9.81 1.53 -0.28
C LEU A 94 -11.28 1.87 -0.03
N VAL A 95 -11.85 2.89 -0.67
CA VAL A 95 -13.28 3.25 -0.51
C VAL A 95 -14.22 2.07 -0.83
N PRO A 96 -14.25 1.51 -2.06
CA PRO A 96 -15.14 0.40 -2.37
C PRO A 96 -14.81 -0.86 -1.56
N LEU A 97 -13.52 -1.13 -1.28
CA LEU A 97 -13.11 -2.28 -0.46
C LEU A 97 -13.65 -2.17 0.98
N THR A 98 -13.58 -0.98 1.57
CA THR A 98 -14.09 -0.71 2.92
C THR A 98 -15.60 -0.79 2.97
N VAL A 99 -16.32 -0.17 2.01
CA VAL A 99 -17.79 -0.18 1.96
C VAL A 99 -18.30 -1.61 1.85
N ILE A 100 -17.73 -2.40 0.94
CA ILE A 100 -18.14 -3.80 0.74
C ILE A 100 -17.74 -4.64 1.96
N GLY A 101 -16.56 -4.43 2.53
CA GLY A 101 -16.10 -5.13 3.73
C GLY A 101 -17.01 -4.89 4.94
N LEU A 102 -17.37 -3.63 5.20
CA LEU A 102 -18.29 -3.25 6.26
C LEU A 102 -19.71 -3.78 5.99
N TYR A 103 -20.20 -3.66 4.76
CA TYR A 103 -21.51 -4.20 4.37
C TYR A 103 -21.58 -5.72 4.59
N ASN A 104 -20.58 -6.47 4.11
CA ASN A 104 -20.50 -7.92 4.27
C ASN A 104 -20.30 -8.34 5.73
N GLY A 105 -19.66 -7.51 6.55
CA GLY A 105 -19.50 -7.73 7.98
C GLY A 105 -20.74 -7.38 8.81
N ALA A 106 -21.52 -6.39 8.38
CA ALA A 106 -22.70 -5.91 9.11
C ALA A 106 -24.00 -6.62 8.69
N THR A 107 -24.10 -7.09 7.44
CA THR A 107 -25.29 -7.75 6.92
C THR A 107 -25.23 -9.27 7.05
N GLY A 108 -26.41 -9.89 7.16
CA GLY A 108 -26.55 -11.35 7.26
C GLY A 108 -26.81 -11.86 8.68
N ARG A 109 -27.51 -12.99 8.78
CA ARG A 109 -27.80 -13.69 10.03
C ARG A 109 -26.59 -14.55 10.45
N MET A 110 -25.45 -13.92 10.70
CA MET A 110 -24.25 -14.59 11.20
C MET A 110 -24.19 -14.55 12.73
N PRO A 111 -23.72 -15.62 13.41
CA PRO A 111 -23.38 -15.57 14.83
C PRO A 111 -22.41 -14.42 15.16
N ASP A 112 -22.57 -13.80 16.32
CA ASP A 112 -21.84 -12.58 16.69
C ASP A 112 -20.31 -12.74 16.66
N ALA A 113 -19.80 -13.92 16.99
CA ALA A 113 -18.37 -14.20 16.93
C ALA A 113 -17.83 -14.21 15.48
N ILE A 114 -18.56 -14.81 14.53
CA ILE A 114 -18.18 -14.78 13.09
C ILE A 114 -18.34 -13.36 12.53
N ARG A 115 -19.39 -12.66 12.97
CA ARG A 115 -19.57 -11.23 12.64
C ARG A 115 -18.35 -10.43 13.09
N THR A 116 -17.88 -10.64 14.31
CA THR A 116 -16.69 -9.96 14.87
C THR A 116 -15.43 -10.26 14.05
N VAL A 117 -15.21 -11.53 13.69
CA VAL A 117 -14.07 -11.96 12.85
C VAL A 117 -14.06 -11.28 11.49
N LYS A 118 -15.23 -11.03 10.88
CA LYS A 118 -15.31 -10.30 9.61
C LYS A 118 -15.26 -8.78 9.78
N LEU A 119 -15.92 -8.25 10.81
CA LEU A 119 -16.11 -6.83 11.01
C LEU A 119 -14.84 -6.14 11.50
N VAL A 120 -14.07 -6.78 12.39
CA VAL A 120 -12.85 -6.18 12.97
C VAL A 120 -11.80 -5.81 11.89
N PRO A 121 -11.44 -6.69 10.94
CA PRO A 121 -10.56 -6.31 9.83
C PRO A 121 -11.14 -5.21 8.93
N ALA A 122 -12.47 -5.20 8.72
CA ALA A 122 -13.14 -4.16 7.93
C ALA A 122 -13.11 -2.79 8.64
N ILE A 123 -13.25 -2.77 9.98
CA ILE A 123 -13.09 -1.55 10.78
C ILE A 123 -11.64 -1.05 10.72
N ALA A 124 -10.65 -1.94 10.84
CA ALA A 124 -9.24 -1.53 10.72
C ALA A 124 -8.94 -0.95 9.33
N GLU A 125 -9.54 -1.52 8.28
CA GLU A 125 -9.48 -0.99 6.92
C GLU A 125 -10.14 0.40 6.80
N ALA A 126 -11.32 0.59 7.42
CA ALA A 126 -12.01 1.88 7.47
C ALA A 126 -11.22 2.95 8.22
N LEU A 127 -10.62 2.61 9.37
CA LEU A 127 -9.75 3.52 10.12
C LEU A 127 -8.55 3.92 9.28
N PHE A 128 -7.95 2.97 8.56
CA PHE A 128 -6.82 3.25 7.68
C PHE A 128 -7.22 4.13 6.48
N LEU A 129 -8.40 3.91 5.90
CA LEU A 129 -8.97 4.79 4.87
C LEU A 129 -9.11 6.23 5.37
N VAL A 130 -9.63 6.44 6.58
CA VAL A 130 -9.74 7.77 7.21
C VAL A 130 -8.35 8.40 7.39
N ILE A 131 -7.37 7.63 7.87
CA ILE A 131 -5.97 8.10 7.99
C ILE A 131 -5.44 8.52 6.61
N CYS A 132 -5.66 7.74 5.55
CA CYS A 132 -5.19 8.07 4.21
C CYS A 132 -5.77 9.40 3.69
N TRP A 133 -7.07 9.62 3.86
CA TRP A 133 -7.73 10.87 3.45
C TRP A 133 -7.28 12.07 4.29
N TRP A 134 -7.13 11.88 5.61
CA TRP A 134 -6.64 12.93 6.50
C TRP A 134 -5.19 13.33 6.16
N GLN A 135 -4.34 12.34 5.89
CA GLN A 135 -2.95 12.54 5.51
C GLN A 135 -2.80 13.13 4.10
N LEU A 136 -3.75 12.90 3.20
CA LEU A 136 -3.76 13.54 1.88
C LEU A 136 -3.93 15.06 1.98
N ARG A 137 -4.67 15.56 2.98
CA ARG A 137 -4.79 17.01 3.25
C ARG A 137 -3.50 17.61 3.81
N HIS A 138 -2.80 16.86 4.65
CA HIS A 138 -1.57 17.31 5.34
C HIS A 138 -0.28 16.83 4.66
N TRP A 139 -0.32 16.61 3.34
CA TRP A 139 0.75 15.95 2.59
C TRP A 139 2.10 16.68 2.60
N HIS A 140 2.13 17.97 2.95
CA HIS A 140 3.35 18.78 3.11
C HIS A 140 4.11 18.45 4.41
N HIS A 141 3.44 17.93 5.45
CA HIS A 141 4.06 17.54 6.73
C HIS A 141 4.58 16.10 6.70
N TRP A 142 5.54 15.82 5.81
CA TRP A 142 6.04 14.47 5.53
C TRP A 142 6.44 13.66 6.77
N ARG A 143 7.18 14.26 7.72
CA ARG A 143 7.71 13.56 8.91
C ARG A 143 6.60 13.02 9.81
N THR A 144 5.58 13.83 10.06
CA THR A 144 4.41 13.44 10.86
C THR A 144 3.57 12.42 10.09
N GLN A 145 3.32 12.67 8.81
CA GLN A 145 2.55 11.78 7.95
C GLN A 145 3.11 10.37 7.89
N ARG A 146 4.45 10.23 7.80
CA ARG A 146 5.11 8.92 7.73
C ARG A 146 4.77 8.06 8.94
N ARG A 147 4.80 8.62 10.15
CA ARG A 147 4.52 7.87 11.39
C ARG A 147 3.07 7.39 11.43
N TRP A 148 2.13 8.27 11.11
CA TRP A 148 0.70 7.91 11.08
C TRP A 148 0.36 6.89 10.00
N LEU A 149 0.91 7.05 8.78
CA LEU A 149 0.72 6.08 7.70
C LEU A 149 1.33 4.73 8.06
N PHE A 150 2.52 4.70 8.65
CA PHE A 150 3.16 3.46 9.08
C PHE A 150 2.32 2.71 10.12
N TRP A 151 1.90 3.39 11.20
CA TRP A 151 1.10 2.75 12.25
C TRP A 151 -0.30 2.35 11.77
N GLY A 152 -0.96 3.20 10.98
CA GLY A 152 -2.25 2.88 10.39
C GLY A 152 -2.18 1.68 9.46
N TRP A 153 -1.16 1.62 8.61
CA TRP A 153 -0.93 0.48 7.73
C TRP A 153 -0.56 -0.78 8.50
N PHE A 154 0.31 -0.67 9.52
CA PHE A 154 0.71 -1.79 10.35
C PHE A 154 -0.51 -2.41 11.06
N LEU A 155 -1.39 -1.57 11.62
CA LEU A 155 -2.66 -2.02 12.19
C LEU A 155 -3.52 -2.73 11.13
N PHE A 156 -3.77 -2.09 9.98
CA PHE A 156 -4.52 -2.68 8.86
C PHE A 156 -3.95 -4.02 8.36
N LEU A 157 -2.62 -4.16 8.35
CA LEU A 157 -1.94 -5.38 7.95
C LEU A 157 -2.10 -6.49 8.99
N VAL A 158 -1.83 -6.18 10.27
CA VAL A 158 -1.73 -7.15 11.37
C VAL A 158 -3.09 -7.59 11.89
N THR A 159 -4.11 -6.71 11.89
CA THR A 159 -5.46 -7.03 12.38
C THR A 159 -6.02 -8.36 11.86
N PRO A 160 -6.05 -8.65 10.55
CA PRO A 160 -6.56 -9.94 10.08
C PRO A 160 -5.77 -11.13 10.64
N PHE A 161 -4.44 -11.03 10.78
CA PHE A 161 -3.64 -12.12 11.38
C PHE A 161 -4.04 -12.35 12.85
N VAL A 162 -4.17 -11.28 13.63
CA VAL A 162 -4.58 -11.36 15.04
C VAL A 162 -5.97 -11.97 15.18
N VAL A 163 -6.90 -11.57 14.32
CA VAL A 163 -8.26 -12.12 14.30
C VAL A 163 -8.26 -13.61 13.97
N PHE A 164 -7.41 -14.06 13.04
CA PHE A 164 -7.31 -15.47 12.66
C PHE A 164 -6.50 -16.34 13.64
N ILE A 165 -5.80 -15.75 14.62
CA ILE A 165 -5.23 -16.51 15.75
C ILE A 165 -6.34 -17.04 16.66
N TYR A 166 -7.50 -16.36 16.70
CA TYR A 166 -8.63 -16.81 17.49
C TYR A 166 -9.17 -18.15 16.95
N PRO A 167 -9.26 -19.21 17.79
CA PRO A 167 -9.60 -20.54 17.31
C PRO A 167 -11.07 -20.61 16.93
N LEU A 168 -11.38 -20.40 15.64
CA LEU A 168 -12.76 -20.43 15.11
C LEU A 168 -13.55 -21.70 15.47
N ARG A 169 -12.83 -22.79 15.78
CA ARG A 169 -13.40 -24.03 16.28
C ARG A 169 -14.17 -23.83 17.59
N THR A 170 -13.66 -23.06 18.55
CA THR A 170 -14.32 -22.89 19.86
C THR A 170 -15.67 -22.23 19.70
N ILE A 171 -15.79 -21.25 18.79
CA ILE A 171 -17.07 -20.62 18.42
C ILE A 171 -18.10 -21.66 17.96
N LEU A 172 -17.69 -22.59 17.10
CA LEU A 172 -18.60 -23.61 16.58
C LEU A 172 -18.93 -24.69 17.60
N ASP A 173 -18.03 -24.98 18.52
CA ASP A 173 -18.26 -25.95 19.60
C ASP A 173 -19.23 -25.40 20.66
N GLU A 174 -19.29 -24.08 20.85
CA GLU A 174 -20.21 -23.37 21.74
C GLU A 174 -21.64 -23.21 21.18
N LEU A 175 -21.85 -23.40 19.87
CA LEU A 175 -23.19 -23.34 19.28
C LEU A 175 -24.09 -24.47 19.81
N PRO A 176 -25.39 -24.21 20.09
CA PRO A 176 -26.30 -25.19 20.70
C PRO A 176 -26.26 -26.55 20.01
N LYS A 177 -26.14 -27.63 20.79
CA LYS A 177 -26.19 -29.00 20.26
C LYS A 177 -27.66 -29.38 20.05
N GLY A 178 -28.16 -29.33 18.82
CA GLY A 178 -29.56 -29.67 18.48
C GLY A 178 -29.96 -29.20 17.08
N GLY A 179 -31.20 -29.48 16.66
CA GLY A 179 -31.70 -29.11 15.32
C GLY A 179 -31.60 -27.61 15.02
N ALA A 180 -31.89 -26.75 16.02
CA ALA A 180 -31.75 -25.30 15.91
C ALA A 180 -30.29 -24.85 15.75
N GLY A 181 -29.35 -25.47 16.48
CA GLY A 181 -27.94 -25.16 16.34
C GLY A 181 -27.32 -25.71 15.06
N TRP A 182 -27.87 -26.78 14.48
CA TRP A 182 -27.47 -27.25 13.16
C TRP A 182 -27.85 -26.24 12.07
N ALA A 183 -29.06 -25.65 12.14
CA ALA A 183 -29.45 -24.56 11.25
C ALA A 183 -28.51 -23.35 11.40
N ALA A 184 -28.20 -22.93 12.63
CA ALA A 184 -27.26 -21.83 12.87
C ALA A 184 -25.84 -22.13 12.37
N LYS A 185 -25.34 -23.37 12.54
CA LYS A 185 -24.05 -23.81 11.98
C LYS A 185 -24.06 -23.81 10.46
N LYS A 186 -25.16 -24.24 9.85
CA LYS A 186 -25.34 -24.21 8.39
C LYS A 186 -25.32 -22.78 7.86
N ASP A 187 -26.07 -21.88 8.49
CA ASP A 187 -26.12 -20.46 8.12
C ASP A 187 -24.74 -19.78 8.29
N ALA A 188 -24.04 -20.10 9.37
CA ALA A 188 -22.66 -19.66 9.61
C ALA A 188 -21.69 -20.12 8.53
N LEU A 189 -21.76 -21.39 8.12
CA LEU A 189 -20.89 -21.96 7.09
C LEU A 189 -21.24 -21.44 5.69
N MET A 190 -22.53 -21.32 5.36
CA MET A 190 -22.96 -20.64 4.12
C MET A 190 -22.48 -19.19 4.07
N ALA A 191 -22.57 -18.47 5.19
CA ALA A 191 -22.06 -17.10 5.27
C ALA A 191 -20.53 -17.01 5.07
N MET A 192 -19.79 -18.09 5.31
CA MET A 192 -18.35 -18.18 5.02
C MET A 192 -18.05 -18.63 3.59
N GLY A 193 -19.08 -18.87 2.76
CA GLY A 193 -18.96 -19.27 1.35
C GLY A 193 -19.03 -20.78 1.11
N PHE A 194 -19.50 -21.56 2.08
CA PHE A 194 -19.61 -23.02 1.97
C PHE A 194 -21.06 -23.44 1.71
N ASP A 195 -21.42 -23.57 0.43
CA ASP A 195 -22.79 -23.90 0.01
C ASP A 195 -23.12 -25.40 0.16
N ASP A 196 -22.13 -26.30 0.04
CA ASP A 196 -22.37 -27.74 -0.06
C ASP A 196 -22.01 -28.52 1.22
N PHE A 197 -22.81 -28.28 2.26
CA PHE A 197 -22.65 -28.90 3.59
C PHE A 197 -22.79 -30.43 3.59
N LYS A 198 -23.43 -31.01 2.56
CA LYS A 198 -23.82 -32.44 2.56
C LYS A 198 -22.61 -33.38 2.46
N ARG A 199 -21.50 -32.92 1.88
CA ARG A 199 -20.19 -33.60 1.86
C ARG A 199 -19.33 -33.32 3.11
N MET A 200 -19.76 -32.41 3.97
CA MET A 200 -18.97 -31.77 5.02
C MET A 200 -19.22 -32.36 6.42
N LYS A 201 -19.91 -33.51 6.48
CA LYS A 201 -20.38 -34.12 7.75
C LYS A 201 -19.25 -34.73 8.58
N ASP A 202 -18.07 -34.92 7.99
CA ASP A 202 -16.89 -35.37 8.69
C ASP A 202 -16.28 -34.20 9.47
N LEU A 203 -16.59 -34.16 10.78
CA LEU A 203 -16.05 -33.22 11.77
C LEU A 203 -14.51 -33.07 11.71
N VAL A 204 -13.81 -34.06 11.14
CA VAL A 204 -12.35 -34.07 10.94
C VAL A 204 -11.89 -33.02 9.90
N LEU A 205 -12.71 -32.69 8.90
CA LEU A 205 -12.33 -31.78 7.81
C LEU A 205 -12.53 -30.29 8.16
N MET A 206 -13.32 -29.98 9.18
CA MET A 206 -13.67 -28.60 9.53
C MET A 206 -12.47 -27.73 9.96
N PRO A 207 -11.54 -28.20 10.83
CA PRO A 207 -10.33 -27.44 11.16
C PRO A 207 -9.45 -27.16 9.94
N PHE A 208 -9.35 -28.13 9.03
CA PHE A 208 -8.61 -27.99 7.78
C PHE A 208 -9.21 -26.92 6.87
N MET A 209 -10.54 -26.88 6.75
CA MET A 209 -11.23 -25.86 5.96
C MET A 209 -11.04 -24.45 6.54
N PHE A 210 -11.02 -24.30 7.87
CA PHE A 210 -10.72 -23.01 8.49
C PHE A 210 -9.28 -22.58 8.25
N ALA A 211 -8.32 -23.49 8.37
CA ALA A 211 -6.93 -23.21 8.05
C ALA A 211 -6.77 -22.78 6.57
N MET A 212 -7.49 -23.46 5.67
CA MET A 212 -7.51 -23.11 4.24
C MET A 212 -8.15 -21.74 3.99
N LEU A 213 -9.28 -21.42 4.63
CA LEU A 213 -9.93 -20.12 4.52
C LEU A 213 -9.00 -19.00 5.03
N ALA A 214 -8.40 -19.21 6.21
CA ALA A 214 -7.43 -18.28 6.79
C ALA A 214 -6.24 -18.09 5.84
N MET A 215 -5.71 -19.18 5.27
CA MET A 215 -4.64 -19.11 4.28
C MET A 215 -5.08 -18.31 3.04
N LEU A 216 -6.23 -18.60 2.43
CA LEU A 216 -6.75 -17.88 1.26
C LEU A 216 -6.91 -16.36 1.52
N GLN A 217 -7.27 -15.96 2.74
CA GLN A 217 -7.44 -14.55 3.09
C GLN A 217 -6.13 -13.85 3.48
N LEU A 218 -5.23 -14.54 4.19
CA LEU A 218 -3.98 -13.98 4.70
C LEU A 218 -2.84 -14.05 3.67
N ALA A 219 -2.82 -15.08 2.84
CA ALA A 219 -1.77 -15.32 1.84
C ALA A 219 -1.57 -14.11 0.90
N PRO A 220 -2.61 -13.54 0.26
CA PRO A 220 -2.43 -12.39 -0.62
C PRO A 220 -1.84 -11.18 0.11
N LYS A 221 -2.21 -10.97 1.38
CA LYS A 221 -1.65 -9.89 2.22
C LYS A 221 -0.18 -10.11 2.53
N ALA A 222 0.22 -11.34 2.85
CA ALA A 222 1.63 -11.69 3.09
C ALA A 222 2.48 -11.60 1.81
N ILE A 223 1.97 -12.15 0.70
CA ILE A 223 2.64 -12.14 -0.61
C ILE A 223 2.82 -10.72 -1.13
N SER A 224 1.85 -9.82 -0.98
CA SER A 224 1.94 -8.43 -1.45
C SER A 224 3.00 -7.60 -0.72
N LEU A 225 3.52 -8.05 0.43
CA LEU A 225 4.57 -7.34 1.15
C LEU A 225 5.86 -7.23 0.32
N MET A 226 6.26 -8.33 -0.32
CA MET A 226 7.56 -8.37 -0.98
C MET A 226 7.59 -7.53 -2.28
N PRO A 227 6.60 -7.60 -3.19
CA PRO A 227 6.54 -6.71 -4.35
C PRO A 227 6.54 -5.22 -3.98
N GLY A 228 5.84 -4.86 -2.89
CA GLY A 228 5.83 -3.49 -2.37
C GLY A 228 7.22 -3.04 -1.91
N LEU A 229 7.92 -3.88 -1.13
CA LEU A 229 9.28 -3.61 -0.67
C LEU A 229 10.28 -3.51 -1.82
N VAL A 230 10.26 -4.45 -2.77
CA VAL A 230 11.18 -4.42 -3.93
C VAL A 230 10.94 -3.17 -4.77
N ARG A 231 9.67 -2.81 -5.01
CA ARG A 231 9.34 -1.58 -5.73
C ARG A 231 9.78 -0.33 -4.97
N ALA A 232 9.59 -0.28 -3.65
CA ALA A 232 10.12 0.80 -2.81
C ALA A 232 11.64 0.94 -2.99
N SER A 233 12.38 -0.16 -2.88
CA SER A 233 13.83 -0.17 -3.06
C SER A 233 14.25 0.30 -4.45
N MET A 234 13.51 -0.08 -5.51
CA MET A 234 13.79 0.44 -6.86
C MET A 234 13.57 1.95 -6.98
N VAL A 235 12.48 2.47 -6.42
CA VAL A 235 12.18 3.91 -6.41
C VAL A 235 13.29 4.67 -5.66
N VAL A 236 13.70 4.17 -4.49
CA VAL A 236 14.78 4.79 -3.72
C VAL A 236 16.13 4.68 -4.42
N LYS A 237 16.42 3.57 -5.11
CA LYS A 237 17.64 3.45 -5.92
C LYS A 237 17.68 4.46 -7.07
N LEU A 238 16.54 4.80 -7.67
CA LEU A 238 16.46 5.83 -8.70
C LEU A 238 16.65 7.24 -8.13
N LEU A 239 16.22 7.48 -6.89
CA LEU A 239 16.45 8.75 -6.19
C LEU A 239 17.90 8.91 -5.74
N PHE A 240 18.53 7.82 -5.27
CA PHE A 240 19.88 7.80 -4.72
C PHE A 240 20.72 6.69 -5.37
N PRO A 241 21.13 6.85 -6.64
CA PRO A 241 21.84 5.81 -7.39
C PRO A 241 23.21 5.46 -6.78
N GLY A 242 23.83 6.36 -6.02
CA GLY A 242 25.07 6.08 -5.28
C GLY A 242 24.89 5.18 -4.05
N SER A 243 23.67 5.04 -3.51
CA SER A 243 23.44 4.20 -2.32
C SER A 243 23.37 2.71 -2.67
N SER A 244 24.11 1.88 -1.93
CA SER A 244 24.13 0.43 -2.06
C SER A 244 22.94 -0.27 -1.36
N THR A 245 22.39 0.34 -0.30
CA THR A 245 21.35 -0.24 0.55
C THR A 245 20.12 -0.71 -0.22
N PRO A 246 19.53 0.07 -1.15
CA PRO A 246 18.35 -0.39 -1.87
C PRO A 246 18.62 -1.63 -2.74
N GLY A 247 19.82 -1.76 -3.30
CA GLY A 247 20.20 -2.94 -4.08
C GLY A 247 20.29 -4.20 -3.23
N TRP A 248 20.89 -4.09 -2.04
CA TRP A 248 20.93 -5.19 -1.06
C TRP A 248 19.53 -5.58 -0.57
N LEU A 249 18.65 -4.61 -0.33
CA LEU A 249 17.25 -4.90 0.02
C LEU A 249 16.56 -5.72 -1.06
N ILE A 250 16.76 -5.41 -2.35
CA ILE A 250 16.23 -6.21 -3.46
C ILE A 250 16.86 -7.61 -3.48
N ALA A 251 18.17 -7.70 -3.30
CA ALA A 251 18.92 -8.97 -3.32
C ALA A 251 18.46 -9.94 -2.22
N MET A 252 18.09 -9.43 -1.05
CA MET A 252 17.57 -10.23 0.08
C MET A 252 16.06 -10.49 -0.02
N ALA A 253 15.26 -9.50 -0.42
CA ALA A 253 13.81 -9.62 -0.46
C ALA A 253 13.34 -10.62 -1.52
N ALA A 254 14.00 -10.67 -2.69
CA ALA A 254 13.63 -11.54 -3.79
C ALA A 254 13.67 -13.06 -3.43
N PRO A 255 14.75 -13.63 -2.88
CA PRO A 255 14.77 -15.05 -2.49
C PRO A 255 13.81 -15.36 -1.33
N MET A 256 13.67 -14.45 -0.35
CA MET A 256 12.67 -14.60 0.71
C MET A 256 11.25 -14.65 0.12
N TYR A 257 10.97 -13.81 -0.87
CA TYR A 257 9.69 -13.83 -1.56
C TYR A 257 9.49 -15.11 -2.36
N ALA A 258 10.51 -15.60 -3.06
CA ALA A 258 10.44 -16.85 -3.80
C ALA A 258 10.05 -18.02 -2.88
N LEU A 259 10.70 -18.13 -1.72
CA LEU A 259 10.41 -19.16 -0.72
C LEU A 259 9.00 -19.01 -0.16
N LEU A 260 8.61 -17.79 0.24
CA LEU A 260 7.28 -17.53 0.80
C LEU A 260 6.17 -17.81 -0.22
N ALA A 261 6.33 -17.34 -1.46
CA ALA A 261 5.39 -17.59 -2.54
C ALA A 261 5.29 -19.07 -2.86
N TYR A 262 6.42 -19.81 -2.89
CA TYR A 262 6.42 -21.25 -3.08
C TYR A 262 5.62 -21.98 -2.00
N VAL A 263 5.90 -21.71 -0.71
CA VAL A 263 5.21 -22.34 0.43
C VAL A 263 3.71 -22.02 0.43
N ILE A 264 3.31 -20.83 0.03
CA ILE A 264 1.89 -20.46 -0.02
C ILE A 264 1.19 -21.08 -1.23
N LEU A 265 1.81 -21.02 -2.41
CA LEU A 265 1.21 -21.48 -3.66
C LEU A 265 1.19 -23.01 -3.77
N ILE A 266 2.03 -23.75 -3.03
CA ILE A 266 1.98 -25.21 -3.02
C ILE A 266 0.63 -25.74 -2.49
N VAL A 267 -0.08 -24.97 -1.65
CA VAL A 267 -1.35 -25.41 -1.08
C VAL A 267 -2.45 -25.49 -2.14
N PRO A 268 -2.77 -24.43 -2.91
CA PRO A 268 -3.67 -24.54 -4.06
C PRO A 268 -3.24 -25.61 -5.08
N TYR A 269 -1.94 -25.85 -5.25
CA TYR A 269 -1.45 -26.94 -6.10
C TYR A 269 -1.91 -28.32 -5.59
N GLN A 270 -1.88 -28.58 -4.28
CA GLN A 270 -2.37 -29.85 -3.72
C GLN A 270 -3.86 -30.10 -4.01
N PHE A 271 -4.66 -29.05 -4.20
CA PHE A 271 -6.07 -29.18 -4.55
C PHE A 271 -6.31 -29.36 -6.04
N THR A 272 -5.54 -28.67 -6.86
CA THR A 272 -5.74 -28.66 -8.32
C THR A 272 -5.05 -29.83 -9.00
N GLY A 273 -3.87 -30.24 -8.53
CA GLY A 273 -3.03 -31.26 -9.17
C GLY A 273 -2.58 -30.88 -10.60
N ASP A 274 -2.74 -29.61 -11.00
CA ASP A 274 -2.51 -29.17 -12.37
C ASP A 274 -1.03 -28.84 -12.61
N GLY A 275 -0.44 -29.46 -13.62
CA GLY A 275 0.93 -29.18 -14.05
C GLY A 275 1.14 -27.74 -14.50
N MET A 276 0.14 -27.08 -15.11
CA MET A 276 0.23 -25.68 -15.51
C MET A 276 0.38 -24.75 -14.30
N PHE A 277 -0.28 -25.10 -13.19
CA PHE A 277 -0.14 -24.38 -11.93
C PHE A 277 1.32 -24.44 -11.45
N MET A 278 1.93 -25.64 -11.46
CA MET A 278 3.32 -25.83 -11.05
C MET A 278 4.30 -25.05 -11.93
N VAL A 279 4.10 -25.05 -13.27
CA VAL A 279 4.89 -24.22 -14.18
C VAL A 279 4.75 -22.73 -13.84
N GLY A 280 3.53 -22.28 -13.52
CA GLY A 280 3.29 -20.92 -13.03
C GLY A 280 4.07 -20.59 -11.75
N VAL A 281 4.05 -21.46 -10.74
CA VAL A 281 4.82 -21.30 -9.50
C VAL A 281 6.33 -21.24 -9.77
N LEU A 282 6.86 -22.13 -10.60
CA LEU A 282 8.27 -22.12 -11.00
C LEU A 282 8.63 -20.84 -11.77
N GLY A 283 7.70 -20.30 -12.55
CA GLY A 283 7.82 -19.00 -13.21
C GLY A 283 7.93 -17.84 -12.21
N VAL A 284 7.14 -17.85 -11.13
CA VAL A 284 7.26 -16.86 -10.03
C VAL A 284 8.65 -16.95 -9.39
N VAL A 285 9.11 -18.16 -9.04
CA VAL A 285 10.43 -18.39 -8.42
C VAL A 285 11.57 -17.93 -9.35
N THR A 286 11.46 -18.23 -10.64
CA THR A 286 12.45 -17.83 -11.65
C THR A 286 12.47 -16.30 -11.83
N GLY A 287 11.30 -15.65 -11.82
CA GLY A 287 11.20 -14.19 -11.80
C GLY A 287 11.96 -13.58 -10.62
N GLN A 288 11.82 -14.17 -9.42
CA GLN A 288 12.56 -13.72 -8.24
C GLN A 288 14.06 -13.98 -8.34
N PHE A 289 14.49 -15.08 -8.92
CA PHE A 289 15.91 -15.35 -9.14
C PHE A 289 16.57 -14.27 -10.00
N PHE A 290 15.94 -13.88 -11.12
CA PHE A 290 16.45 -12.78 -11.96
C PHE A 290 16.50 -11.45 -11.21
N LEU A 291 15.51 -11.20 -10.37
CA LEU A 291 15.42 -10.00 -9.55
C LEU A 291 16.52 -9.96 -8.47
N ALA A 292 16.80 -11.09 -7.81
CA ALA A 292 17.88 -11.22 -6.82
C ALA A 292 19.25 -10.96 -7.45
N ARG A 293 19.52 -11.59 -8.61
CA ARG A 293 20.75 -11.37 -9.38
C ARG A 293 20.92 -9.91 -9.78
N ALA A 294 19.83 -9.26 -10.18
CA ALA A 294 19.82 -7.84 -10.45
C ALA A 294 20.07 -6.99 -9.20
N GLY A 295 19.52 -7.39 -8.05
CA GLY A 295 19.75 -6.76 -6.75
C GLY A 295 21.25 -6.64 -6.42
N PHE A 296 22.02 -7.72 -6.59
CA PHE A 296 23.47 -7.70 -6.38
C PHE A 296 24.20 -6.71 -7.32
N ARG A 297 23.73 -6.58 -8.56
CA ARG A 297 24.26 -5.57 -9.48
C ARG A 297 23.87 -4.16 -9.06
N LEU A 298 22.62 -3.96 -8.63
CA LEU A 298 22.09 -2.68 -8.15
C LEU A 298 22.69 -2.28 -6.80
N ALA A 299 23.25 -3.20 -6.03
CA ALA A 299 23.93 -2.90 -4.77
C ALA A 299 25.25 -2.13 -4.99
N ARG A 300 25.81 -2.15 -6.21
CA ARG A 300 26.99 -1.35 -6.53
C ARG A 300 26.60 0.13 -6.70
N PRO A 301 27.44 1.09 -6.25
CA PRO A 301 27.32 2.48 -6.64
C PRO A 301 27.39 2.58 -8.16
N MET A 302 26.51 3.38 -8.76
CA MET A 302 26.43 3.55 -10.21
C MET A 302 25.88 4.93 -10.55
N SER A 303 26.12 5.38 -11.79
CA SER A 303 25.52 6.62 -12.28
C SER A 303 24.00 6.49 -12.44
N GLU A 304 23.29 7.63 -12.45
CA GLU A 304 21.81 7.64 -12.62
C GLU A 304 21.38 6.97 -13.93
N ALA A 305 22.07 7.25 -15.04
CA ALA A 305 21.77 6.68 -16.35
C ALA A 305 22.01 5.16 -16.40
N GLU A 306 23.01 4.66 -15.69
CA GLU A 306 23.27 3.22 -15.55
C GLU A 306 22.22 2.55 -14.67
N ALA A 307 21.86 3.15 -13.54
CA ALA A 307 20.79 2.67 -12.66
C ALA A 307 19.47 2.54 -13.43
N LEU A 308 19.10 3.57 -14.19
CA LEU A 308 17.88 3.56 -14.99
C LEU A 308 17.89 2.45 -16.05
N ARG A 309 18.98 2.32 -16.82
CA ARG A 309 19.12 1.26 -17.84
C ARG A 309 19.06 -0.14 -17.22
N ALA A 310 19.73 -0.34 -16.08
CA ALA A 310 19.73 -1.61 -15.36
C ALA A 310 18.32 -1.94 -14.84
N ILE A 311 17.64 -1.00 -14.20
CA ILE A 311 16.30 -1.19 -13.63
C ILE A 311 15.27 -1.46 -14.73
N VAL A 312 15.29 -0.72 -15.84
CA VAL A 312 14.34 -0.94 -16.95
C VAL A 312 14.48 -2.33 -17.55
N ARG A 313 15.72 -2.78 -17.78
CA ARG A 313 16.00 -4.13 -18.31
C ARG A 313 15.48 -5.21 -17.38
N VAL A 314 15.84 -5.11 -16.10
CA VAL A 314 15.46 -6.10 -15.07
C VAL A 314 13.95 -6.13 -14.89
N ARG A 315 13.31 -4.96 -14.82
CA ARG A 315 11.86 -4.85 -14.69
C ARG A 315 11.14 -5.48 -15.88
N LYS A 316 11.61 -5.27 -17.11
CA LYS A 316 10.97 -5.86 -18.29
C LYS A 316 10.99 -7.39 -18.24
N ILE A 317 12.12 -7.98 -17.89
CA ILE A 317 12.26 -9.43 -17.73
C ILE A 317 11.36 -9.91 -16.59
N TYR A 318 11.49 -9.30 -15.40
CA TYR A 318 10.72 -9.63 -14.21
C TYR A 318 9.20 -9.55 -14.45
N LEU A 319 8.72 -8.44 -15.00
CA LEU A 319 7.31 -8.23 -15.28
C LEU A 319 6.81 -9.23 -16.32
N GLY A 320 7.59 -9.49 -17.39
CA GLY A 320 7.26 -10.51 -18.38
C GLY A 320 7.10 -11.90 -17.75
N THR A 321 8.06 -12.30 -16.91
CA THR A 321 8.01 -13.60 -16.21
C THR A 321 6.84 -13.67 -15.23
N MET A 322 6.56 -12.61 -14.48
CA MET A 322 5.48 -12.58 -13.50
C MET A 322 4.09 -12.55 -14.14
N VAL A 323 3.91 -11.83 -15.25
CA VAL A 323 2.65 -11.81 -16.01
C VAL A 323 2.39 -13.19 -16.61
N LEU A 324 3.40 -13.80 -17.24
CA LEU A 324 3.26 -15.15 -17.79
C LEU A 324 2.92 -16.17 -16.69
N ALA A 325 3.64 -16.14 -15.58
CA ALA A 325 3.37 -16.99 -14.42
C ALA A 325 1.96 -16.77 -13.85
N GLY A 326 1.54 -15.51 -13.72
CA GLY A 326 0.20 -15.13 -13.25
C GLY A 326 -0.90 -15.65 -14.18
N VAL A 327 -0.72 -15.54 -15.51
CA VAL A 327 -1.67 -16.08 -16.49
C VAL A 327 -1.79 -17.60 -16.35
N LEU A 328 -0.67 -18.32 -16.25
CA LEU A 328 -0.67 -19.78 -16.07
C LEU A 328 -1.38 -20.19 -14.78
N ILE A 329 -1.12 -19.48 -13.68
CA ILE A 329 -1.80 -19.73 -12.39
C ILE A 329 -3.31 -19.47 -12.52
N VAL A 330 -3.72 -18.37 -13.14
CA VAL A 330 -5.15 -18.03 -13.31
C VAL A 330 -5.85 -19.06 -14.20
N VAL A 331 -5.23 -19.49 -15.30
CA VAL A 331 -5.78 -20.52 -16.19
C VAL A 331 -5.93 -21.85 -15.45
N ALA A 332 -4.93 -22.26 -14.67
CA ALA A 332 -5.00 -23.49 -13.88
C ALA A 332 -6.07 -23.43 -12.77
N ILE A 333 -6.22 -22.27 -12.11
CA ILE A 333 -7.24 -22.05 -11.08
C ILE A 333 -8.65 -21.87 -11.69
N TRP A 334 -8.79 -21.63 -12.98
CA TRP A 334 -10.08 -21.36 -13.63
C TRP A 334 -11.13 -22.46 -13.36
N GLY A 335 -10.71 -23.73 -13.36
CA GLY A 335 -11.57 -24.85 -12.96
C GLY A 335 -12.06 -24.75 -11.52
N LEU A 336 -11.17 -24.35 -10.59
CA LEU A 336 -11.52 -24.12 -9.19
C LEU A 336 -12.45 -22.93 -9.01
N VAL A 337 -12.27 -21.84 -9.76
CA VAL A 337 -13.14 -20.66 -9.75
C VAL A 337 -14.58 -21.04 -10.11
N HIS A 338 -14.75 -21.89 -11.13
CA HIS A 338 -16.07 -22.41 -11.49
C HIS A 338 -16.68 -23.30 -10.41
N MET A 339 -15.87 -24.11 -9.73
CA MET A 339 -16.35 -24.94 -8.61
C MET A 339 -16.76 -24.09 -7.40
N VAL A 340 -16.03 -23.02 -7.09
CA VAL A 340 -16.27 -22.14 -5.94
C VAL A 340 -17.33 -21.06 -6.24
N LYS A 341 -17.80 -20.95 -7.50
CA LYS A 341 -18.78 -19.93 -7.95
C LYS A 341 -18.36 -18.50 -7.58
N LEU A 342 -17.07 -18.20 -7.63
CA LEU A 342 -16.59 -16.84 -7.32
C LEU A 342 -17.16 -15.83 -8.30
N ARG A 343 -17.71 -14.72 -7.80
CA ARG A 343 -18.24 -13.66 -8.65
C ARG A 343 -17.05 -12.89 -9.25
N ALA A 344 -17.20 -12.39 -10.48
CA ALA A 344 -16.18 -11.56 -11.10
C ALA A 344 -15.80 -10.34 -10.24
N ALA A 345 -16.77 -9.80 -9.49
CA ALA A 345 -16.55 -8.73 -8.53
C ALA A 345 -15.55 -9.12 -7.43
N ASP A 346 -15.60 -10.35 -6.91
CA ASP A 346 -14.70 -10.82 -5.84
C ASP A 346 -13.25 -10.90 -6.33
N VAL A 347 -13.06 -11.32 -7.59
CA VAL A 347 -11.76 -11.35 -8.24
C VAL A 347 -11.21 -9.94 -8.41
N ILE A 348 -12.03 -9.01 -8.92
CA ILE A 348 -11.64 -7.59 -9.09
C ILE A 348 -11.28 -6.96 -7.74
N LEU A 349 -12.09 -7.17 -6.70
CA LEU A 349 -11.82 -6.66 -5.36
C LEU A 349 -10.55 -7.27 -4.76
N SER A 350 -10.30 -8.55 -5.00
CA SER A 350 -9.07 -9.22 -4.55
C SER A 350 -7.83 -8.63 -5.20
N ILE A 351 -7.87 -8.39 -6.52
CA ILE A 351 -6.80 -7.72 -7.27
C ILE A 351 -6.61 -6.29 -6.76
N LEU A 352 -7.70 -5.54 -6.59
CA LEU A 352 -7.66 -4.16 -6.11
C LEU A 352 -7.06 -4.09 -4.70
N LYS A 353 -7.41 -5.03 -3.82
CA LYS A 353 -6.87 -5.13 -2.46
C LYS A 353 -5.39 -5.48 -2.46
N PHE A 354 -4.98 -6.42 -3.30
CA PHE A 354 -3.58 -6.79 -3.48
C PHE A 354 -2.74 -5.60 -3.97
N GLU A 355 -3.16 -4.95 -5.07
CA GLU A 355 -2.46 -3.80 -5.65
C GLU A 355 -2.41 -2.59 -4.72
N SER A 356 -3.50 -2.32 -4.00
CA SER A 356 -3.54 -1.24 -3.00
C SER A 356 -2.52 -1.49 -1.89
N ASN A 357 -2.36 -2.73 -1.44
CA ASN A 357 -1.35 -3.09 -0.43
C ASN A 357 0.07 -2.96 -0.98
N VAL A 358 0.33 -3.40 -2.22
CA VAL A 358 1.62 -3.22 -2.89
C VAL A 358 1.98 -1.74 -3.01
N LEU A 359 1.05 -0.90 -3.47
CA LEU A 359 1.24 0.55 -3.61
C LEU A 359 1.50 1.22 -2.26
N MET A 360 0.71 0.87 -1.24
CA MET A 360 0.88 1.44 0.10
C MET A 360 2.23 1.07 0.70
N LEU A 361 2.63 -0.20 0.61
CA LEU A 361 3.93 -0.62 1.09
C LEU A 361 5.08 -0.06 0.26
N THR A 362 4.88 0.18 -1.05
CA THR A 362 5.86 0.91 -1.86
C THR A 362 6.13 2.29 -1.28
N LEU A 363 5.07 3.00 -0.89
CA LEU A 363 5.16 4.33 -0.29
C LEU A 363 5.84 4.30 1.09
N ILE A 364 5.38 3.41 1.97
CA ILE A 364 5.90 3.29 3.34
C ILE A 364 7.34 2.77 3.34
N GLY A 365 7.64 1.78 2.50
CA GLY A 365 8.98 1.22 2.33
C GLY A 365 9.94 2.29 1.81
N ALA A 366 9.55 3.10 0.84
CA ALA A 366 10.39 4.18 0.33
C ALA A 366 10.67 5.21 1.43
N ASP A 367 9.65 5.61 2.18
CA ASP A 367 9.77 6.51 3.34
C ASP A 367 10.75 5.95 4.40
N LEU A 368 10.67 4.66 4.74
CA LEU A 368 11.53 4.01 5.72
C LEU A 368 12.99 3.93 5.24
N VAL A 369 13.22 3.53 3.99
CA VAL A 369 14.58 3.42 3.44
C VAL A 369 15.23 4.80 3.38
N VAL A 370 14.54 5.84 2.90
CA VAL A 370 15.06 7.22 2.88
C VAL A 370 15.44 7.69 4.28
N THR A 371 14.61 7.40 5.28
CA THR A 371 14.88 7.76 6.69
C THR A 371 16.12 7.07 7.22
N ASN A 372 16.27 5.77 6.93
CA ASN A 372 17.42 5.00 7.39
C ASN A 372 18.70 5.42 6.67
N LEU A 373 18.62 5.84 5.41
CA LEU A 373 19.76 6.41 4.69
C LEU A 373 20.23 7.73 5.31
N ASP A 374 19.31 8.61 5.72
CA ASP A 374 19.66 9.85 6.41
C ASP A 374 20.31 9.59 7.78
N ARG A 375 19.78 8.64 8.54
CA ARG A 375 20.38 8.19 9.81
C ARG A 375 21.74 7.53 9.62
N ALA A 376 21.93 6.77 8.54
CA ALA A 376 23.22 6.16 8.25
C ALA A 376 24.26 7.22 7.89
N ARG A 377 23.88 8.28 7.17
CA ARG A 377 24.78 9.38 6.81
C ARG A 377 25.44 10.01 8.04
N SER A 378 24.70 10.25 9.12
CA SER A 378 25.27 10.87 10.33
C SER A 378 26.37 10.03 10.98
N ASN A 379 26.47 8.73 10.64
CA ASN A 379 27.40 7.80 11.25
C ASN A 379 28.63 7.48 10.38
N VAL A 380 28.67 7.92 9.10
CA VAL A 380 29.71 7.54 8.12
C VAL A 380 30.44 8.79 7.56
N ALA A 381 30.72 9.77 8.41
CA ALA A 381 31.53 10.93 8.01
C ALA A 381 32.96 10.47 7.63
N GLY A 382 33.32 10.55 6.34
CA GLY A 382 34.67 10.23 5.84
C GLY A 382 34.78 9.12 4.77
N ALA A 383 33.72 8.81 4.02
CA ALA A 383 33.75 7.80 2.94
C ALA A 383 34.02 8.39 1.53
N ASP A 384 34.33 7.53 0.55
CA ASP A 384 34.75 7.86 -0.82
C ASP A 384 33.92 8.95 -1.54
N HIS A 385 34.55 9.69 -2.46
CA HIS A 385 33.97 10.79 -3.25
C HIS A 385 32.61 10.50 -3.95
N ILE A 386 32.36 9.27 -4.41
CA ILE A 386 31.06 8.89 -5.01
C ILE A 386 29.97 8.75 -3.93
N GLU A 387 30.35 8.33 -2.73
CA GLU A 387 29.44 8.32 -1.59
C GLU A 387 29.17 9.74 -1.09
N GLU A 388 30.12 10.66 -1.16
CA GLU A 388 29.92 12.07 -0.80
C GLU A 388 28.82 12.74 -1.64
N GLU A 389 28.79 12.55 -2.97
CA GLU A 389 27.71 13.09 -3.80
C GLU A 389 26.33 12.53 -3.42
N ALA A 390 26.27 11.24 -3.10
CA ALA A 390 25.04 10.60 -2.63
C ALA A 390 24.62 11.15 -1.26
N GLN A 391 25.58 11.32 -0.35
CA GLN A 391 25.36 11.88 0.99
C GLN A 391 24.85 13.33 0.92
N LEU A 392 25.41 14.16 0.04
CA LEU A 392 24.96 15.53 -0.22
C LEU A 392 23.52 15.55 -0.75
N LYS A 393 23.19 14.67 -1.71
CA LYS A 393 21.80 14.54 -2.20
C LYS A 393 20.85 14.09 -1.10
N ILE A 394 21.24 13.13 -0.27
CA ILE A 394 20.42 12.68 0.88
C ILE A 394 20.26 13.83 1.89
N ALA A 395 21.30 14.64 2.12
CA ALA A 395 21.27 15.79 3.03
C ALA A 395 20.31 16.87 2.53
N ALA A 396 20.41 17.26 1.26
CA ALA A 396 19.46 18.17 0.64
C ALA A 396 18.02 17.64 0.67
N PHE A 397 17.86 16.31 0.60
CA PHE A 397 16.55 15.67 0.59
C PHE A 397 15.90 15.56 1.97
N VAL A 398 16.67 15.45 3.06
CA VAL A 398 16.13 15.18 4.41
C VAL A 398 16.32 16.34 5.38
N GLY A 399 17.35 17.17 5.17
CA GLY A 399 17.68 18.34 5.96
C GLY A 399 17.01 19.60 5.39
N LEU A 400 16.09 20.17 6.17
CA LEU A 400 15.77 21.60 6.12
C LEU A 400 16.72 22.42 7.01
N ASP A 401 17.69 21.73 7.65
CA ASP A 401 18.74 22.27 8.51
C ASP A 401 20.07 21.57 8.17
N ALA A 402 20.54 21.69 6.92
CA ALA A 402 21.91 21.25 6.64
C ALA A 402 22.86 22.08 7.53
N PRO A 403 23.72 21.45 8.36
CA PRO A 403 24.72 22.21 9.10
C PRO A 403 25.58 23.00 8.09
N PRO A 404 25.95 24.25 8.41
CA PRO A 404 26.69 25.10 7.49
C PRO A 404 27.94 24.35 7.02
N VAL A 405 28.16 24.33 5.70
CA VAL A 405 29.33 23.70 5.09
C VAL A 405 30.58 24.32 5.74
N PRO A 406 31.46 23.54 6.37
CA PRO A 406 32.68 24.09 6.95
C PRO A 406 33.51 24.74 5.84
N PRO A 407 34.16 25.88 6.11
CA PRO A 407 34.93 26.59 5.08
C PRO A 407 36.01 25.67 4.50
N PRO A 408 36.34 25.82 3.19
CA PRO A 408 37.38 25.03 2.57
C PRO A 408 38.68 25.18 3.35
N LYS A 409 39.27 24.04 3.75
CA LYS A 409 40.62 24.03 4.31
C LYS A 409 41.58 24.32 3.16
N HIS A 410 42.16 25.52 3.17
CA HIS A 410 43.21 25.93 2.25
C HIS A 410 44.53 25.23 2.54
#